data_AF-A0A3N7HB90-F1
#
_entry.id   AF-A0A3N7HB90-F1
#
_cell.length_a   1.000
_cell.length_b   1.000
_cell.length_c   1.000
_cell.angle_alpha   90.00
_cell.angle_beta   90.00
_cell.angle_gamma   90.00
#
_symmetry.space_group_name_H-M   'P 1'
#
loop_
_entity.id
_entity.type
_entity.pdbx_description
1 polymer ?
#
loop_
_entity_poly.entity_id
_entity_poly.type
_entity_poly.pdbx_seq_one_letter_code
_entity_poly.pdbx_strand_id
1 'polypeptide(L)'
;QLGALPGRHKCRHMPHQPLLRENRLYQTDWLMRFYGFEVSELLNDDHPFLETAIDPKLSWALRHPQEFPVDVNTADYRMILRVPGIGVGSAQKIVQARKFGKLRFDQLRKIGVALNRARHFIWCADSAVPAREASPAEIRQHILATQARRFSPAQLTLF
;
A
#
# COMPACT_ATOMS: atom_id res chain seq x y z
N GLN A 1 25.37 -35.09 -46.79
CA GLN A 1 26.11 -34.20 -45.86
C GLN A 1 25.54 -32.79 -45.99
N LEU A 2 25.19 -32.19 -44.84
CA LEU A 2 24.89 -30.78 -44.55
C LEU A 2 23.83 -30.00 -45.34
N GLY A 3 22.92 -29.37 -44.58
CA GLY A 3 22.02 -28.31 -45.03
C GLY A 3 20.93 -27.97 -44.02
N ALA A 4 21.29 -27.68 -42.76
CA ALA A 4 20.33 -27.34 -41.70
C ALA A 4 19.78 -25.91 -41.89
N LEU A 5 18.45 -25.78 -41.81
CA LEU A 5 17.71 -24.50 -41.78
C LEU A 5 17.82 -23.83 -40.40
N PRO A 6 17.87 -22.48 -40.30
CA PRO A 6 17.98 -21.80 -39.02
C PRO A 6 16.62 -21.77 -38.30
N GLY A 7 16.51 -22.60 -37.27
CA GLY A 7 15.37 -22.64 -36.35
C GLY A 7 15.35 -21.43 -35.41
N ARG A 8 14.48 -20.48 -35.74
CA ARG A 8 13.92 -19.37 -34.95
C ARG A 8 14.25 -19.36 -33.45
N HIS A 9 14.80 -18.24 -33.01
CA HIS A 9 14.92 -17.81 -31.62
C HIS A 9 13.59 -18.00 -30.87
N LYS A 10 13.51 -18.99 -29.98
CA LYS A 10 12.53 -18.96 -28.89
C LYS A 10 13.07 -17.99 -27.83
N CYS A 11 12.82 -16.70 -28.02
CA CYS A 11 12.72 -15.81 -26.87
C CYS A 11 11.59 -16.35 -25.99
N ARG A 12 11.97 -17.04 -24.91
CA ARG A 12 11.05 -17.30 -23.81
C ARG A 12 10.59 -15.93 -23.34
N HIS A 13 9.37 -15.55 -23.72
CA HIS A 13 8.62 -14.48 -23.07
C HIS A 13 8.54 -14.85 -21.58
N MET A 14 9.49 -14.35 -20.80
CA MET A 14 9.21 -14.11 -19.39
C MET A 14 8.05 -13.13 -19.36
N PRO A 15 6.98 -13.37 -18.59
CA PRO A 15 6.04 -12.32 -18.31
C PRO A 15 6.85 -11.19 -17.67
N HIS A 16 6.96 -10.06 -18.37
CA HIS A 16 7.70 -8.89 -17.93
C HIS A 16 7.26 -8.58 -16.50
N GLN A 17 8.11 -8.89 -15.50
CA GLN A 17 8.03 -8.18 -14.23
C GLN A 17 8.10 -6.71 -14.62
N PRO A 18 7.06 -5.90 -14.36
CA PRO A 18 7.11 -4.52 -14.80
C PRO A 18 8.33 -3.91 -14.12
N LEU A 19 9.15 -3.21 -14.89
CA LEU A 19 10.35 -2.57 -14.35
C LEU A 19 9.87 -1.78 -13.14
N LEU A 20 10.47 -2.01 -11.97
CA LEU A 20 9.90 -1.52 -10.69
C LEU A 20 9.58 -0.01 -10.74
N ARG A 21 10.32 0.74 -11.57
CA ARG A 21 10.06 2.16 -11.89
C ARG A 21 8.73 2.41 -12.61
N GLU A 22 8.39 1.64 -13.64
CA GLU A 22 7.11 1.74 -14.37
C GLU A 22 5.93 1.46 -13.45
N ASN A 23 6.06 0.43 -12.60
CA ASN A 23 5.06 0.13 -11.56
C ASN A 23 4.84 1.33 -10.62
N ARG A 24 5.92 2.01 -10.21
CA ARG A 24 5.83 3.19 -9.34
C ARG A 24 5.19 4.37 -10.04
N LEU A 25 5.47 4.56 -11.32
CA LEU A 25 4.84 5.61 -12.12
C LEU A 25 3.32 5.38 -12.24
N TYR A 26 2.91 4.15 -12.56
CA TYR A 26 1.50 3.78 -12.62
C TYR A 26 0.80 3.97 -11.27
N GLN A 27 1.43 3.53 -10.17
CA GLN A 27 0.89 3.72 -8.83
C GLN A 27 0.73 5.20 -8.47
N THR A 28 1.68 6.04 -8.87
CA THR A 28 1.64 7.48 -8.65
C THR A 28 0.49 8.14 -9.43
N ASP A 29 0.37 7.84 -10.73
CA ASP A 29 -0.74 8.32 -11.56
C ASP A 29 -2.11 7.92 -10.98
N TRP A 30 -2.23 6.67 -10.51
CA TRP A 30 -3.45 6.20 -9.85
C TRP A 30 -3.77 6.99 -8.57
N LEU A 31 -2.76 7.30 -7.74
CA LEU A 31 -2.95 8.10 -6.53
C LEU A 31 -3.42 9.52 -6.87
N MET A 32 -2.86 10.13 -7.91
CA MET A 32 -3.29 11.45 -8.33
C MET A 32 -4.76 11.44 -8.78
N ARG A 33 -5.11 10.54 -9.70
CA ARG A 33 -6.46 10.50 -10.29
C ARG A 33 -7.56 10.12 -9.31
N PHE A 34 -7.31 9.12 -8.46
CA PHE A 34 -8.37 8.49 -7.67
C PHE A 34 -8.28 8.78 -6.17
N TYR A 35 -7.13 9.25 -5.67
CA TYR A 35 -6.94 9.59 -4.27
C TYR A 35 -6.74 11.10 -4.05
N GLY A 36 -6.62 11.89 -5.12
CA GLY A 36 -6.45 13.33 -5.07
C GLY A 36 -5.11 13.74 -4.45
N PHE A 37 -4.05 12.99 -4.75
CA PHE A 37 -2.68 13.40 -4.46
C PHE A 37 -2.20 14.43 -5.47
N GLU A 38 -1.52 15.47 -5.00
CA GLU A 38 -0.73 16.35 -5.84
C GLU A 38 0.68 15.76 -6.06
N VAL A 39 1.30 16.10 -7.19
CA VAL A 39 2.67 15.66 -7.50
C VAL A 39 3.64 16.10 -6.41
N SER A 40 3.50 17.33 -5.91
CA SER A 40 4.35 17.92 -4.86
C SER A 40 4.26 17.21 -3.51
N GLU A 41 3.18 16.46 -3.26
CA GLU A 41 3.07 15.63 -2.05
C GLU A 41 3.92 14.37 -2.18
N LEU A 42 3.93 13.78 -3.38
CA LEU A 42 4.61 12.52 -3.66
C LEU A 42 6.09 12.72 -3.92
N LEU A 43 6.46 13.81 -4.59
CA LEU A 43 7.83 14.19 -4.95
C LEU A 43 8.08 15.63 -4.51
N ASN A 44 9.16 15.86 -3.77
CA ASN A 44 9.58 17.19 -3.34
C ASN A 44 11.11 17.31 -3.37
N ASP A 45 11.64 18.47 -3.01
CA ASP A 45 13.09 18.74 -3.08
C ASP A 45 13.91 17.76 -2.23
N ASP A 46 13.38 17.35 -1.06
CA ASP A 46 14.01 16.36 -0.19
C ASP A 46 13.89 14.92 -0.72
N HIS A 47 12.83 14.64 -1.49
CA HIS A 47 12.48 13.32 -2.02
C HIS A 47 12.08 13.42 -3.51
N PRO A 48 13.05 13.70 -4.41
CA PRO A 48 12.76 13.95 -5.82
C PRO A 48 12.47 12.69 -6.63
N PHE A 49 12.67 11.50 -6.04
CA PHE A 49 12.53 10.22 -6.74
C PHE A 49 11.56 9.27 -6.03
N LEU A 50 10.84 8.48 -6.83
CA LEU A 50 9.97 7.43 -6.33
C LEU A 50 10.79 6.27 -5.75
N GLU A 51 10.42 5.84 -4.55
CA GLU A 51 11.07 4.71 -3.89
C GLU A 51 10.74 3.37 -4.55
N THR A 52 11.77 2.58 -4.85
CA THR A 52 11.57 1.26 -5.46
C THR A 52 11.07 0.21 -4.46
N ALA A 53 11.42 0.34 -3.18
CA ALA A 53 11.13 -0.70 -2.17
C ALA A 53 9.68 -0.68 -1.63
N ILE A 54 9.06 0.51 -1.57
CA ILE A 54 7.71 0.69 -1.02
C ILE A 54 6.83 1.46 -2.00
N ASP A 55 5.51 1.26 -1.91
CA ASP A 55 4.58 1.98 -2.77
C ASP A 55 4.51 3.49 -2.40
N PRO A 56 4.17 4.38 -3.34
CA PRO A 56 4.23 5.83 -3.11
C PRO A 56 3.30 6.31 -1.99
N LYS A 57 2.18 5.62 -1.75
CA LYS A 57 1.24 5.97 -0.67
C LYS A 57 1.83 5.64 0.70
N LEU A 58 2.49 4.49 0.83
CA LEU A 58 3.24 4.15 2.03
C LEU A 58 4.43 5.09 2.24
N SER A 59 5.18 5.43 1.19
CA SER A 59 6.29 6.39 1.28
C SER A 59 5.81 7.75 1.78
N TRP A 60 4.72 8.28 1.22
CA TRP A 60 4.11 9.52 1.70
C TRP A 60 3.74 9.43 3.18
N ALA A 61 3.07 8.35 3.59
CA ALA A 61 2.61 8.22 4.97
C ALA A 61 3.76 8.16 5.99
N LEU A 62 4.87 7.52 5.62
CA LEU A 62 6.07 7.45 6.46
C LEU A 62 6.80 8.80 6.57
N ARG A 63 6.68 9.66 5.55
CA ARG A 63 7.24 11.02 5.55
C ARG A 63 6.36 12.04 6.28
N HIS A 64 5.10 11.70 6.55
CA HIS A 64 4.13 12.58 7.22
C HIS A 64 3.58 11.93 8.50
N PRO A 65 4.43 11.54 9.47
CA PRO A 65 3.97 10.88 10.69
C PRO A 65 2.98 11.73 11.50
N GLN A 66 3.04 13.06 11.39
CA GLN A 66 2.13 14.00 12.05
C GLN A 66 0.66 13.89 11.59
N GLU A 67 0.41 13.32 10.40
CA GLU A 67 -0.94 13.08 9.89
C GLU A 67 -1.57 11.79 10.45
N PHE A 68 -0.81 11.03 11.24
CA PHE A 68 -1.19 9.72 11.73
C PHE A 68 -1.05 9.63 13.26
N PRO A 69 -1.89 8.80 13.91
CA PRO A 69 -2.92 7.94 13.33
C PRO A 69 -4.23 8.67 12.97
N VAL A 70 -4.88 8.21 11.90
CA VAL A 70 -6.19 8.71 11.46
C VAL A 70 -7.31 7.96 12.18
N ASP A 71 -8.15 8.63 12.95
CA ASP A 71 -9.38 8.01 13.48
C ASP A 71 -10.42 7.82 12.38
N VAL A 72 -10.64 6.56 11.97
CA VAL A 72 -11.56 6.21 10.87
C VAL A 72 -13.02 6.56 11.17
N ASN A 73 -13.38 6.72 12.45
CA ASN A 73 -14.75 7.03 12.86
C ASN A 73 -15.10 8.51 12.70
N THR A 74 -14.10 9.39 12.60
CA THR A 74 -14.30 10.84 12.61
C THR A 74 -13.64 11.53 11.42
N ALA A 75 -12.46 11.07 10.99
CA ALA A 75 -11.66 11.74 9.96
C ALA A 75 -12.39 11.92 8.62
N ASP A 76 -12.01 12.95 7.86
CA ASP A 76 -12.57 13.18 6.54
C ASP A 76 -12.25 12.07 5.55
N TYR A 77 -13.13 11.89 4.57
CA TYR A 77 -12.97 10.92 3.50
C TYR A 77 -11.60 11.02 2.81
N ARG A 78 -11.13 12.26 2.57
CA ARG A 78 -9.82 12.52 1.94
C ARG A 78 -8.67 12.02 2.81
N MET A 79 -8.73 12.20 4.13
CA MET A 79 -7.68 11.67 5.04
C MET A 79 -7.72 10.15 5.14
N ILE A 80 -8.91 9.54 5.18
CA ILE A 80 -9.04 8.07 5.12
C ILE A 80 -8.42 7.53 3.81
N LEU A 81 -8.60 8.24 2.69
CA LEU A 81 -7.95 7.92 1.43
C LEU A 81 -6.43 8.02 1.49
N ARG A 82 -5.81 8.76 2.41
CA ARG A 82 -4.35 8.82 2.53
C ARG A 82 -3.73 7.62 3.28
N VAL A 83 -4.54 6.88 4.03
CA VAL A 83 -4.09 5.73 4.84
C VAL A 83 -3.58 4.55 3.97
N PRO A 84 -2.33 4.09 4.15
CA PRO A 84 -1.82 2.88 3.49
C PRO A 84 -2.66 1.64 3.82
N GLY A 85 -3.08 0.88 2.80
CA GLY A 85 -3.92 -0.30 2.97
C GLY A 85 -5.43 -0.04 2.95
N ILE A 86 -5.87 1.21 2.79
CA ILE A 86 -7.26 1.56 2.50
C ILE A 86 -7.38 1.98 1.03
N GLY A 87 -8.25 1.32 0.27
CA GLY A 87 -8.57 1.69 -1.11
C GLY A 87 -9.80 2.59 -1.23
N VAL A 88 -10.06 3.16 -2.41
CA VAL A 88 -11.21 4.05 -2.68
C VAL A 88 -12.54 3.46 -2.22
N GLY A 89 -12.84 2.22 -2.64
CA GLY A 89 -14.07 1.53 -2.25
C GLY A 89 -14.15 1.24 -0.75
N SER A 90 -13.04 0.87 -0.11
CA SER A 90 -13.01 0.68 1.34
C SER A 90 -13.20 1.99 2.10
N ALA A 91 -12.59 3.09 1.64
CA ALA A 91 -12.76 4.42 2.24
C ALA A 91 -14.22 4.88 2.16
N GLN A 92 -14.89 4.66 1.02
CA GLN A 92 -16.32 4.98 0.87
C GLN A 92 -17.17 4.17 1.84
N LYS A 93 -16.92 2.84 1.91
CA LYS A 93 -17.62 1.95 2.84
C LYS A 93 -17.39 2.34 4.30
N ILE A 94 -16.19 2.77 4.69
CA ILE A 94 -15.88 3.27 6.04
C ILE A 94 -16.77 4.47 6.37
N VAL A 95 -16.79 5.48 5.51
CA VAL A 95 -17.57 6.71 5.74
C VAL A 95 -19.07 6.44 5.80
N GLN A 96 -19.58 5.48 5.03
CA GLN A 96 -20.99 5.09 5.12
C GLN A 96 -21.26 4.26 6.38
N ALA A 97 -20.43 3.26 6.68
CA ALA A 97 -20.67 2.33 7.78
C ALA A 97 -20.58 3.00 9.15
N ARG A 98 -19.66 3.97 9.33
CA ARG A 98 -19.49 4.68 10.61
C ARG A 98 -20.71 5.50 11.06
N LYS A 99 -21.63 5.79 10.13
CA LYS A 99 -22.92 6.45 10.43
C LYS A 99 -23.84 5.56 11.26
N PHE A 100 -23.66 4.24 11.21
CA PHE A 100 -24.49 3.26 11.93
C PHE A 100 -23.84 2.74 13.21
N GLY A 101 -22.68 3.27 13.58
CA GLY A 101 -21.95 2.88 14.78
C GLY A 101 -20.44 2.98 14.60
N LYS A 102 -19.71 3.01 15.71
CA LYS A 102 -18.25 3.06 15.65
C LYS A 102 -17.68 1.75 15.08
N LEU A 103 -16.80 1.88 14.11
CA LEU A 103 -16.09 0.79 13.46
C LEU A 103 -14.95 0.27 14.34
N ARG A 104 -14.81 -1.06 14.34
CA ARG A 104 -13.74 -1.84 14.98
C ARG A 104 -12.86 -2.54 13.94
N PHE A 105 -11.71 -3.06 14.35
CA PHE A 105 -10.80 -3.74 13.43
C PHE A 105 -11.43 -4.90 12.67
N ASP A 106 -12.31 -5.70 13.29
CA ASP A 106 -12.97 -6.83 12.60
C ASP A 106 -13.87 -6.33 11.45
N GLN A 107 -14.59 -5.24 11.66
CA GLN A 107 -15.45 -4.61 10.65
C GLN A 107 -14.62 -4.00 9.53
N LEU A 108 -13.50 -3.33 9.86
CA LEU A 108 -12.58 -2.78 8.86
C LEU A 108 -12.00 -3.90 7.98
N ARG A 109 -11.65 -5.05 8.55
CA ARG A 109 -11.20 -6.23 7.80
C ARG A 109 -12.28 -6.72 6.82
N LYS A 110 -13.53 -6.84 7.28
CA LYS A 110 -14.68 -7.25 6.46
C LYS A 110 -14.98 -6.26 5.32
N ILE A 111 -14.76 -4.97 5.55
CA ILE A 111 -14.88 -3.91 4.52
C ILE A 111 -13.80 -4.05 3.42
N GLY A 112 -12.70 -4.76 3.69
CA GLY A 112 -11.59 -4.96 2.77
C GLY A 112 -10.36 -4.10 3.09
N VAL A 113 -10.26 -3.53 4.29
CA VAL A 113 -9.06 -2.82 4.72
C VAL A 113 -7.91 -3.82 4.92
N ALA A 114 -6.77 -3.54 4.29
CA ALA A 114 -5.54 -4.32 4.45
C ALA A 114 -4.87 -3.99 5.79
N LEU A 115 -5.36 -4.61 6.87
CA LEU A 115 -4.90 -4.35 8.25
C LEU A 115 -3.43 -4.66 8.50
N ASN A 116 -2.77 -5.47 7.67
CA ASN A 116 -1.33 -5.69 7.76
C ASN A 116 -0.51 -4.41 7.51
N ARG A 117 -1.11 -3.40 6.87
CA ARG A 117 -0.52 -2.07 6.68
C ARG A 117 -1.28 -1.01 7.49
N ALA A 118 -2.60 -0.97 7.34
CA ALA A 118 -3.43 0.13 7.85
C ALA A 118 -3.36 0.28 9.38
N ARG A 119 -3.17 -0.81 10.13
CA ARG A 119 -3.11 -0.79 11.61
C ARG A 119 -2.03 0.14 12.19
N HIS A 120 -1.01 0.47 11.41
CA HIS A 120 0.07 1.38 11.84
C HIS A 120 -0.32 2.86 11.69
N PHE A 121 -1.43 3.14 11.01
CA PHE A 121 -1.81 4.48 10.55
C PHE A 121 -3.23 4.86 10.98
N ILE A 122 -3.94 4.03 11.74
CA ILE A 122 -5.34 4.29 12.09
C ILE A 122 -5.66 4.06 13.56
N TRP A 123 -6.63 4.84 14.02
CA TRP A 123 -7.43 4.52 15.20
C TRP A 123 -8.85 4.10 14.82
N CYS A 124 -9.42 3.25 15.65
CA CYS A 124 -10.80 2.80 15.60
C CYS A 124 -11.28 2.43 17.03
N ALA A 125 -12.51 1.94 17.19
CA ALA A 125 -13.14 1.83 18.50
C ALA A 125 -12.45 0.84 19.47
N ASP A 126 -11.66 -0.09 18.96
CA ASP A 126 -10.86 -1.07 19.71
C ASP A 126 -9.35 -0.88 19.52
N SER A 127 -8.91 0.31 19.10
CA SER A 127 -7.50 0.65 19.06
C SER A 127 -6.91 0.70 20.47
N ALA A 128 -5.86 -0.08 20.69
CA ALA A 128 -5.04 0.01 21.88
C ALA A 128 -4.12 1.24 21.80
N VAL A 129 -3.92 1.90 22.94
CA VAL A 129 -2.88 2.93 23.07
C VAL A 129 -1.54 2.22 23.17
N PRO A 130 -0.61 2.41 22.21
CA PRO A 130 0.69 1.76 22.28
C PRO A 130 1.52 2.36 23.42
N ALA A 131 2.30 1.51 24.12
CA ALA A 131 3.19 1.97 25.19
C ALA A 131 4.32 2.89 24.69
N ARG A 132 4.67 2.79 23.40
CA ARG A 132 5.63 3.64 22.71
C ARG A 132 5.19 3.84 21.27
N GLU A 133 5.37 5.06 20.76
CA GLU A 133 5.20 5.35 19.34
C GLU A 133 6.32 4.72 18.52
N ALA A 134 5.93 3.96 17.48
CA ALA A 134 6.87 3.36 16.54
C ALA A 134 7.37 4.42 15.56
N SER A 135 8.68 4.46 15.33
CA SER A 135 9.26 5.36 14.33
C SER A 135 8.86 4.94 12.91
N PRO A 136 8.86 5.86 11.93
CA PRO A 136 8.59 5.53 10.54
C PRO A 136 9.51 4.41 9.99
N ALA A 137 10.78 4.39 10.40
CA ALA A 137 11.72 3.35 9.99
C ALA A 137 11.31 1.95 10.50
N GLU A 138 10.85 1.85 11.75
CA GLU A 138 10.36 0.60 12.34
C GLU A 138 9.07 0.12 11.66
N ILE A 139 8.13 1.05 11.40
CA ILE A 139 6.89 0.75 10.67
C ILE A 139 7.21 0.20 9.28
N ARG A 140 8.14 0.85 8.55
CA ARG A 140 8.62 0.41 7.24
C ARG A 140 9.16 -1.02 7.28
N GLN A 141 10.08 -1.30 8.20
CA GLN A 141 10.69 -2.62 8.34
C GLN A 141 9.66 -3.70 8.66
N HIS A 142 8.74 -3.42 9.59
CA HIS A 142 7.68 -4.35 9.96
C HIS A 142 6.75 -4.68 8.77
N ILE A 143 6.37 -3.67 7.98
CA ILE A 143 5.54 -3.88 6.79
C ILE A 143 6.28 -4.72 5.74
N LEU A 144 7.54 -4.40 5.44
CA LEU A 144 8.36 -5.14 4.47
C LEU A 144 8.59 -6.59 4.90
N ALA A 145 8.89 -6.82 6.18
CA ALA A 145 9.06 -8.17 6.73
C ALA A 145 7.75 -8.98 6.65
N THR A 146 6.60 -8.34 6.92
CA THR A 146 5.29 -8.99 6.80
C THR A 146 4.96 -9.35 5.35
N GLN A 147 5.32 -8.49 4.39
CA GLN A 147 5.17 -8.78 2.96
C GLN A 147 6.05 -9.95 2.53
N ALA A 148 7.33 -9.96 2.89
CA ALA A 148 8.27 -11.03 2.53
C ALA A 148 7.80 -12.43 3.01
N ARG A 149 7.22 -12.50 4.21
CA ARG A 149 6.64 -13.75 4.75
C ARG A 149 5.51 -14.31 3.89
N ARG A 150 4.70 -13.45 3.26
CA ARG A 150 3.62 -13.89 2.35
C ARG A 150 4.14 -14.47 1.03
N PHE A 151 5.36 -14.12 0.64
CA PHE A 151 5.97 -14.56 -0.62
C PHE A 151 7.00 -15.68 -0.42
N SER A 152 7.09 -16.28 0.78
CA SER A 152 8.02 -17.39 1.03
C SER A 152 7.56 -18.67 0.30
N PRO A 153 8.46 -19.38 -0.41
CA PRO A 153 8.13 -20.44 -1.37
C PRO A 153 7.53 -21.73 -0.76
N ALA A 154 7.46 -21.84 0.57
CA ALA A 154 6.75 -22.94 1.23
C ALA A 154 5.24 -22.99 0.91
N GLN A 155 4.72 -21.98 0.22
CA GLN A 155 3.31 -21.87 -0.19
C GLN A 155 3.10 -22.03 -1.72
N LEU A 156 4.13 -22.43 -2.47
CA LEU A 156 4.05 -22.66 -3.93
C LEU A 156 3.96 -24.15 -4.32
N THR A 157 3.84 -25.09 -3.39
CA THR A 157 3.44 -26.47 -3.72
C THR A 157 1.93 -26.56 -3.82
N LEU A 158 1.41 -26.38 -5.04
CA LEU A 158 0.28 -27.14 -5.63
C LEU A 158 -0.20 -26.41 -6.89
N PHE A 159 0.45 -26.68 -8.02
CA PHE A 159 -0.16 -27.04 -9.30
C PHE A 159 0.85 -27.86 -10.09
#